data_AF-A0A4Q3JA20-F1
#
_entry.id   AF-A0A4Q3JA20-F1
#
_cell.length_a   1.000
_cell.length_b   1.000
_cell.length_c   1.000
_cell.angle_alpha   90.00
_cell.angle_beta   90.00
_cell.angle_gamma   90.00
#
_symmetry.space_group_name_H-M   'P 1'
#
loop_
_entity.id
_entity.type
_entity.pdbx_description
1 polymer ?
#
loop_
_entity_poly.entity_id
_entity_poly.type
_entity_poly.pdbx_seq_one_letter_code
_entity_poly.pdbx_strand_id
1 'polypeptide(L)'
;MTDVLQTGSAGADGATQERLGMYRTGLEAFQHAPWLGWGWANLGNAAAELNPAVFAAEAGTAFMYHNDVVNFAVAGGIVGIACLVVLLLAPVVGAMASLRESWFRIRLYCCLILSTGYAIFGLTDSTLGYDAPTTLYAFLTAMVLGAFREPATPSGGDRAARP
;
A
#
# COMPACT_ATOMS: atom_id res chain seq x y z
N MET A 1 18.75 -19.80 -24.97
CA MET A 1 19.00 -20.17 -23.55
C MET A 1 20.49 -20.38 -23.24
N THR A 2 21.41 -20.18 -24.19
CA THR A 2 22.88 -20.30 -24.00
C THR A 2 23.58 -18.96 -23.82
N ASP A 3 22.94 -17.84 -24.21
CA ASP A 3 23.56 -16.50 -24.26
C ASP A 3 23.72 -15.84 -22.87
N VAL A 4 22.80 -16.15 -21.94
CA VAL A 4 22.79 -15.60 -20.57
C VAL A 4 23.94 -16.12 -19.72
N LEU A 5 24.36 -17.37 -19.94
CA LEU A 5 25.43 -18.02 -19.16
C LEU A 5 26.83 -17.61 -19.62
N GLN A 6 26.97 -17.06 -20.83
CA GLN A 6 28.27 -16.82 -21.45
C GLN A 6 28.74 -15.37 -21.31
N THR A 7 27.81 -14.42 -21.14
CA THR A 7 28.11 -12.97 -21.09
C THR A 7 27.94 -12.36 -19.70
N GLY A 8 27.18 -13.01 -18.79
CA GLY A 8 26.78 -12.42 -17.51
C GLY A 8 25.83 -11.22 -17.65
N SER A 9 25.60 -10.73 -18.87
CA SER A 9 24.51 -9.84 -19.20
C SER A 9 23.29 -10.69 -19.54
N ALA A 10 22.38 -10.84 -18.59
CA ALA A 10 20.98 -10.98 -18.97
C ALA A 10 20.70 -9.80 -19.90
N GLY A 11 20.43 -10.05 -21.20
CA GLY A 11 20.01 -8.99 -22.12
C GLY A 11 18.95 -8.19 -21.39
N ALA A 12 19.25 -6.90 -21.16
CA ALA A 12 18.61 -6.15 -20.10
C ALA A 12 17.09 -6.33 -20.14
N ASP A 13 16.56 -6.96 -19.10
CA ASP A 13 15.16 -7.38 -19.05
C ASP A 13 14.26 -6.16 -19.28
N GLY A 14 13.47 -6.17 -20.37
CA GLY A 14 12.68 -5.02 -20.80
C GLY A 14 11.72 -4.53 -19.71
N ALA A 15 11.13 -5.46 -18.95
CA ALA A 15 10.26 -5.13 -17.83
C ALA A 15 11.02 -4.44 -16.67
N THR A 16 12.28 -4.82 -16.44
CA THR A 16 13.14 -4.15 -15.46
C THR A 16 13.51 -2.74 -15.90
N GLN A 17 13.86 -2.54 -17.19
CA GLN A 17 14.17 -1.22 -17.73
C GLN A 17 12.96 -0.28 -17.67
N GLU A 18 11.78 -0.79 -18.00
CA GLU A 18 10.52 -0.05 -17.95
C GLU A 18 10.23 0.44 -16.53
N ARG A 19 10.27 -0.43 -15.53
CA ARG A 19 10.07 -0.05 -14.12
C ARG A 19 11.09 0.98 -13.63
N LEU A 20 12.36 0.83 -14.01
CA LEU A 20 13.38 1.83 -13.67
C LEU A 20 13.08 3.19 -14.33
N GLY A 21 12.57 3.21 -15.56
CA GLY A 21 12.09 4.41 -16.23
C GLY A 21 10.90 5.05 -15.50
N MET A 22 9.94 4.23 -15.08
CA MET A 22 8.80 4.66 -14.26
C MET A 22 9.28 5.28 -12.95
N TYR A 23 10.17 4.63 -12.20
CA TYR A 23 10.66 5.15 -10.92
C TYR A 23 11.42 6.47 -11.06
N ARG A 24 12.25 6.61 -12.10
CA ARG A 24 12.96 7.87 -12.37
C ARG A 24 11.98 9.00 -12.68
N THR A 25 11.02 8.74 -13.57
CA THR A 25 10.01 9.72 -13.98
C THR A 25 9.09 10.08 -12.82
N GLY A 26 8.71 9.11 -11.98
CA GLY A 26 7.90 9.35 -10.79
C GLY A 26 8.65 10.15 -9.72
N LEU A 27 9.96 9.90 -9.54
CA LEU A 27 10.77 10.72 -8.65
C LEU A 27 10.87 12.17 -9.13
N GLU A 28 11.06 12.37 -10.44
CA GLU A 28 11.05 13.70 -11.06
C GLU A 28 9.69 14.39 -10.87
N ALA A 29 8.58 13.67 -11.12
CA ALA A 29 7.23 14.18 -10.90
C ALA A 29 7.00 14.61 -9.44
N PHE A 30 7.45 13.81 -8.47
CA PHE A 30 7.43 14.18 -7.07
C PHE A 30 8.23 15.47 -6.79
N GLN A 31 9.42 15.63 -7.38
CA GLN A 31 10.24 16.82 -7.20
C GLN A 31 9.57 18.09 -7.77
N HIS A 32 8.78 17.97 -8.83
CA HIS A 32 8.01 19.08 -9.41
C HIS A 32 6.83 19.52 -8.52
N ALA A 33 6.16 18.59 -7.83
CA ALA A 33 5.00 18.88 -6.98
C ALA A 33 5.09 18.19 -5.60
N PRO A 34 6.05 18.55 -4.75
CA PRO A 34 6.42 17.74 -3.58
C PRO A 34 5.41 17.76 -2.44
N TRP A 35 4.53 18.76 -2.38
CA TRP A 35 3.62 18.93 -1.24
C TRP A 35 2.28 18.22 -1.43
N LEU A 36 1.63 18.47 -2.56
CA LEU A 36 0.28 17.97 -2.86
C LEU A 36 0.22 17.07 -4.09
N GLY A 37 1.34 16.88 -4.79
CA GLY A 37 1.41 16.04 -5.97
C GLY A 37 0.61 16.55 -7.17
N TRP A 38 0.43 15.67 -8.13
CA TRP A 38 -0.27 15.88 -9.40
C TRP A 38 -1.74 15.43 -9.33
N GLY A 39 -2.13 14.75 -8.26
CA GLY A 39 -3.43 14.10 -8.11
C GLY A 39 -3.44 12.66 -8.62
N TRP A 40 -4.19 11.79 -7.94
CA TRP A 40 -4.24 10.35 -8.23
C TRP A 40 -4.70 10.02 -9.66
N ALA A 41 -5.63 10.80 -10.21
CA ALA A 41 -6.12 10.60 -11.58
C ALA A 41 -5.15 11.10 -12.67
N ASN A 42 -4.03 11.72 -12.30
CA ASN A 42 -3.09 12.36 -13.22
C ASN A 42 -1.71 11.71 -13.24
N LEU A 43 -1.55 10.49 -12.69
CA LEU A 43 -0.25 9.81 -12.67
C LEU A 43 0.34 9.66 -14.09
N GLY A 44 -0.47 9.18 -15.04
CA GLY A 44 -0.05 9.06 -16.45
C GLY A 44 0.21 10.40 -17.13
N ASN A 45 -0.58 11.44 -16.79
CA ASN A 45 -0.34 12.81 -17.29
C ASN A 45 0.99 13.38 -16.79
N ALA A 46 1.32 13.19 -15.51
CA ALA A 46 2.60 13.61 -14.94
C ALA A 46 3.78 12.90 -15.60
N ALA A 47 3.66 11.59 -15.85
CA ALA A 47 4.68 10.83 -16.59
C ALA A 47 4.85 11.33 -18.03
N ALA A 48 3.73 11.56 -18.74
CA ALA A 48 3.72 12.02 -20.12
C ALA A 48 4.25 13.45 -20.26
N GLU A 49 4.00 14.33 -19.29
CA GLU A 49 4.49 15.72 -19.30
C GLU A 49 6.01 15.79 -19.17
N LEU A 50 6.58 15.00 -18.24
CA LEU A 50 8.02 15.04 -17.96
C LEU A 50 8.84 14.19 -18.93
N ASN A 51 8.27 13.10 -19.44
CA ASN A 51 8.97 12.22 -20.34
C ASN A 51 8.06 11.72 -21.49
N PRO A 52 7.64 12.62 -22.39
CA PRO A 52 6.68 12.32 -23.45
C PRO A 52 7.20 11.28 -24.46
N ALA A 53 8.51 11.22 -24.67
CA ALA A 53 9.12 10.24 -25.58
C ALA A 53 8.86 8.79 -25.15
N VAL A 54 8.64 8.57 -23.84
CA VAL A 54 8.43 7.24 -23.26
C VAL A 54 6.96 7.04 -22.86
N PHE A 55 6.32 8.06 -22.26
CA PHE A 55 5.01 7.90 -21.61
C PHE A 55 3.86 8.68 -22.26
N ALA A 56 4.01 9.25 -23.46
CA ALA A 56 2.91 9.98 -24.12
C ALA A 56 1.62 9.15 -24.27
N ALA A 57 1.73 7.83 -24.44
CA ALA A 57 0.57 6.93 -24.54
C ALA A 57 -0.18 6.74 -23.21
N GLU A 58 0.44 7.09 -22.08
CA GLU A 58 -0.13 6.96 -20.74
C GLU A 58 -0.91 8.19 -20.29
N ALA A 59 -0.89 9.27 -21.08
CA ALA A 59 -1.70 10.45 -20.80
C ALA A 59 -3.20 10.07 -20.82
N GLY A 60 -3.90 10.40 -19.73
CA GLY A 60 -5.33 10.09 -19.56
C GLY A 60 -5.67 8.62 -19.31
N THR A 61 -4.69 7.73 -19.11
CA THR A 61 -4.92 6.31 -18.78
C THR A 61 -4.92 6.08 -17.26
N ALA A 62 -5.34 4.89 -16.83
CA ALA A 62 -5.24 4.44 -15.43
C ALA A 62 -3.81 3.94 -15.10
N PHE A 63 -2.81 4.74 -15.48
CA PHE A 63 -1.39 4.42 -15.31
C PHE A 63 -0.98 4.36 -13.83
N MET A 64 -0.08 3.43 -13.51
CA MET A 64 0.54 3.27 -12.19
C MET A 64 2.04 3.04 -12.38
N TYR A 65 2.84 3.60 -11.47
CA TYR A 65 4.30 3.45 -11.49
C TYR A 65 4.80 2.09 -10.99
N HIS A 66 3.91 1.13 -10.71
CA HIS A 66 4.27 -0.19 -10.16
C HIS A 66 5.11 -0.11 -8.86
N ASN A 67 4.76 0.85 -8.00
CA ASN A 67 5.31 1.03 -6.66
C ASN A 67 4.41 1.99 -5.87
N ASP A 68 3.87 1.55 -4.74
CA ASP A 68 2.95 2.33 -3.92
C ASP A 68 3.61 3.63 -3.40
N VAL A 69 4.88 3.59 -3.00
CA VAL A 69 5.58 4.79 -2.52
C VAL A 69 5.66 5.84 -3.63
N VAL A 70 6.01 5.44 -4.85
CA VAL A 70 6.08 6.34 -6.01
C VAL A 70 4.68 6.84 -6.38
N ASN A 71 3.67 5.97 -6.45
CA ASN A 71 2.30 6.37 -6.77
C ASN A 71 1.77 7.41 -5.78
N PHE A 72 1.90 7.16 -4.47
CA PHE A 72 1.45 8.10 -3.44
C PHE A 72 2.28 9.39 -3.42
N ALA A 73 3.59 9.31 -3.69
CA ALA A 73 4.44 10.50 -3.81
C ALA A 73 4.05 11.37 -5.00
N VAL A 74 3.79 10.79 -6.18
CA VAL A 74 3.38 11.55 -7.36
C VAL A 74 1.95 12.07 -7.21
N ALA A 75 1.03 11.25 -6.69
CA ALA A 75 -0.37 11.63 -6.52
C ALA A 75 -0.56 12.73 -5.48
N GLY A 76 0.12 12.64 -4.34
CA GLY A 76 -0.16 13.47 -3.17
C GLY A 76 1.06 14.12 -2.54
N GLY A 77 2.26 13.98 -3.10
CA GLY A 77 3.49 14.50 -2.51
C GLY A 77 3.80 13.86 -1.15
N ILE A 78 4.36 14.67 -0.26
CA ILE A 78 4.62 14.33 1.13
C ILE A 78 3.32 13.95 1.85
N VAL A 79 2.21 14.63 1.55
CA VAL A 79 0.90 14.29 2.13
C VAL A 79 0.47 12.89 1.70
N GLY A 80 0.66 12.54 0.43
CA GLY A 80 0.39 11.19 -0.08
C GLY A 80 1.24 10.12 0.61
N ILE A 81 2.55 10.35 0.76
CA ILE A 81 3.43 9.44 1.50
C ILE A 81 2.97 9.28 2.95
N ALA A 82 2.58 10.38 3.60
CA ALA A 82 2.04 10.33 4.96
C ALA A 82 0.75 9.50 5.03
N CYS A 83 -0.16 9.65 4.06
CA CYS A 83 -1.36 8.82 3.95
C CYS A 83 -1.01 7.34 3.79
N LEU A 84 -0.02 6.99 2.96
CA LEU A 84 0.44 5.61 2.80
C LEU A 84 0.96 5.04 4.13
N VAL A 85 1.78 5.80 4.86
CA VAL A 85 2.29 5.39 6.18
C VAL A 85 1.15 5.21 7.18
N VAL A 86 0.18 6.13 7.23
CA VAL A 86 -0.98 6.02 8.10
C VAL A 86 -1.81 4.79 7.76
N LEU A 87 -2.05 4.53 6.47
CA LEU A 87 -2.78 3.35 6.01
C LEU A 87 -2.07 2.07 6.45
N LEU A 88 -0.76 1.95 6.18
CA LEU A 88 0.03 0.79 6.55
C LEU A 88 0.08 0.57 8.07
N LEU A 89 0.10 1.63 8.87
CA LEU A 89 0.12 1.54 10.34
C LEU A 89 -1.25 1.37 10.98
N ALA A 90 -2.35 1.65 10.26
CA ALA A 90 -3.71 1.62 10.77
C ALA A 90 -4.07 0.32 11.53
N PRO A 91 -3.84 -0.91 11.01
CA PRO A 91 -4.17 -2.13 11.75
C PRO A 91 -3.32 -2.29 13.02
N VAL A 92 -2.04 -1.91 12.99
CA VAL A 92 -1.14 -2.02 14.15
C VAL A 92 -1.55 -1.03 15.24
N VAL A 93 -1.80 0.22 14.87
CA VAL A 93 -2.29 1.26 15.79
C VAL A 93 -3.65 0.87 16.36
N GLY A 94 -4.56 0.36 15.51
CA GLY A 94 -5.87 -0.13 15.93
C GLY A 94 -5.77 -1.28 16.94
N ALA A 95 -4.86 -2.23 16.72
CA ALA A 95 -4.62 -3.31 17.66
C ALA A 95 -4.04 -2.78 18.97
N MET A 96 -3.06 -1.88 18.92
CA MET A 96 -2.43 -1.28 20.10
C MET A 96 -3.39 -0.42 20.94
N ALA A 97 -4.37 0.22 20.31
CA ALA A 97 -5.41 1.00 20.96
C ALA A 97 -6.56 0.14 21.54
N SER A 98 -6.60 -1.15 21.23
CA SER A 98 -7.63 -2.07 21.72
C SER A 98 -7.32 -2.63 23.11
N LEU A 99 -8.34 -3.14 23.81
CA LEU A 99 -8.18 -3.79 25.11
C LEU A 99 -7.24 -5.01 25.02
N ARG A 100 -6.37 -5.17 26.03
CA ARG A 100 -5.39 -6.27 26.10
C ARG A 100 -6.02 -7.53 26.68
N GLU A 101 -6.79 -8.21 25.85
CA GLU A 101 -7.44 -9.49 26.15
C GLU A 101 -6.50 -10.68 25.93
N SER A 102 -6.95 -11.90 26.22
CA SER A 102 -6.15 -13.13 26.04
C SER A 102 -5.58 -13.30 24.63
N TRP A 103 -6.30 -12.85 23.60
CA TRP A 103 -5.91 -12.95 22.18
C TRP A 103 -5.14 -11.74 21.64
N PHE A 104 -4.82 -10.75 22.47
CA PHE A 104 -4.17 -9.51 22.04
C PHE A 104 -2.89 -9.75 21.23
N ARG A 105 -2.04 -10.69 21.67
CA ARG A 105 -0.75 -10.99 21.00
C ARG A 105 -0.96 -11.55 19.59
N ILE A 106 -1.97 -12.41 19.41
CA ILE A 106 -2.29 -13.00 18.11
C ILE A 106 -2.86 -11.93 17.19
N ARG A 107 -3.77 -11.09 17.69
CA ARG A 107 -4.32 -9.94 16.93
C ARG A 107 -3.22 -9.00 16.46
N LEU A 108 -2.31 -8.60 17.36
CA LEU A 108 -1.17 -7.73 17.02
C LEU A 108 -0.25 -8.39 15.98
N TYR A 109 0.05 -9.68 16.12
CA TYR A 109 0.86 -10.42 15.15
C TYR A 109 0.21 -10.44 13.76
N CYS A 110 -1.09 -10.72 13.67
CA CYS A 110 -1.83 -10.68 12.40
C CYS A 110 -1.81 -9.28 11.77
N CYS A 111 -2.00 -8.22 12.57
CA CYS A 111 -1.89 -6.84 12.09
C CYS A 111 -0.48 -6.51 11.58
N LEU A 112 0.57 -6.95 12.27
CA LEU A 112 1.96 -6.76 11.84
C LEU A 112 2.25 -7.48 10.52
N ILE A 113 1.80 -8.72 10.35
CA ILE A 113 1.94 -9.45 9.08
C ILE A 113 1.21 -8.72 7.96
N LEU A 114 -0.03 -8.30 8.20
CA LEU A 114 -0.83 -7.61 7.19
C LEU A 114 -0.15 -6.32 6.73
N SER A 115 0.29 -5.48 7.67
CA SER A 115 1.03 -4.24 7.37
C SER A 115 2.34 -4.50 6.64
N THR A 116 3.15 -5.43 7.15
CA THR A 116 4.48 -5.69 6.60
C THR A 116 4.39 -6.34 5.22
N GLY A 117 3.41 -7.24 5.02
CA GLY A 117 3.14 -7.86 3.73
C GLY A 117 2.79 -6.81 2.68
N TYR A 118 1.82 -5.94 2.96
CA TYR A 118 1.45 -4.85 2.05
C TYR A 118 2.60 -3.86 1.82
N ALA A 119 3.39 -3.55 2.85
CA ALA A 119 4.56 -2.68 2.69
C ALA A 119 5.62 -3.29 1.75
N ILE A 120 5.90 -4.60 1.88
CA ILE A 120 6.88 -5.29 1.02
C ILE A 120 6.34 -5.40 -0.41
N PHE A 121 5.11 -5.87 -0.58
CA PHE A 121 4.53 -6.03 -1.91
C PHE A 121 4.32 -4.69 -2.62
N GLY A 122 3.91 -3.65 -1.88
CA GLY A 122 3.77 -2.28 -2.38
C GLY A 122 5.10 -1.60 -2.73
N LEU A 123 6.24 -2.13 -2.27
CA LEU A 123 7.55 -1.65 -2.71
C LEU A 123 7.98 -2.32 -4.03
N THR A 124 7.54 -3.55 -4.28
CA THR A 124 7.87 -4.32 -5.49
C THR A 124 6.90 -4.10 -6.65
N ASP A 125 5.65 -3.78 -6.33
CA ASP A 125 4.56 -3.53 -7.27
C ASP A 125 3.55 -2.57 -6.62
N SER A 126 2.36 -2.39 -7.19
CA SER A 126 1.29 -1.61 -6.55
C SER A 126 0.26 -2.50 -5.88
N THR A 127 0.00 -2.27 -4.60
CA THR A 127 -1.06 -2.95 -3.85
C THR A 127 -2.16 -1.98 -3.45
N LEU A 128 -1.80 -0.86 -2.84
CA LEU A 128 -2.73 0.18 -2.44
C LEU A 128 -2.93 1.13 -3.61
N GLY A 129 -4.14 1.14 -4.17
CA GLY A 129 -4.43 1.85 -5.41
C GLY A 129 -5.14 1.00 -6.47
N TYR A 130 -5.03 -0.33 -6.36
CA TYR A 130 -5.84 -1.27 -7.12
C TYR A 130 -7.04 -1.76 -6.31
N ASP A 131 -8.19 -1.90 -6.96
CA ASP A 131 -9.48 -2.15 -6.31
C ASP A 131 -9.45 -3.40 -5.40
N ALA A 132 -9.03 -4.54 -5.95
CA ALA A 132 -9.03 -5.82 -5.23
C ALA A 132 -8.08 -5.85 -4.02
N PRO A 133 -6.76 -5.57 -4.17
CA PRO A 133 -5.84 -5.58 -3.02
C PRO A 133 -6.15 -4.50 -1.98
N THR A 134 -6.60 -3.31 -2.39
CA THR A 134 -7.00 -2.25 -1.44
C THR A 134 -8.22 -2.68 -0.63
N THR A 135 -9.22 -3.25 -1.31
CA THR A 135 -10.43 -3.76 -0.66
C THR A 135 -10.08 -4.88 0.32
N LEU A 136 -9.25 -5.84 -0.11
CA LEU A 136 -8.79 -6.94 0.74
C LEU A 136 -8.07 -6.42 2.00
N TYR A 137 -7.22 -5.39 1.87
CA TYR A 137 -6.53 -4.78 3.00
C TYR A 137 -7.51 -4.24 4.04
N ALA A 138 -8.51 -3.49 3.58
CA ALA A 138 -9.53 -2.90 4.45
C ALA A 138 -10.36 -3.98 5.15
N PHE A 139 -10.81 -5.00 4.41
CA PHE A 139 -11.59 -6.12 4.97
C PHE A 139 -10.78 -6.94 5.98
N LEU A 140 -9.53 -7.30 5.67
CA LEU A 140 -8.68 -8.04 6.59
C LEU A 140 -8.35 -7.23 7.85
N THR A 141 -8.13 -5.91 7.70
CA THR A 141 -7.92 -5.01 8.84
C THR A 141 -9.14 -5.01 9.75
N ALA A 142 -10.34 -4.80 9.21
CA ALA A 142 -11.58 -4.81 9.98
C ALA A 142 -11.83 -6.18 10.64
N MET A 143 -11.60 -7.27 9.90
CA MET A 143 -11.77 -8.63 10.39
C MET A 143 -10.83 -8.93 11.55
N VAL A 144 -9.53 -8.64 11.44
CA VAL A 144 -8.55 -8.93 12.50
C VAL A 144 -8.80 -8.07 13.74
N LEU A 145 -9.21 -6.81 13.58
CA LEU A 145 -9.52 -5.91 14.70
C LEU A 145 -10.86 -6.23 15.40
N GLY A 146 -11.82 -6.78 14.66
CA GLY A 146 -13.12 -7.22 15.19
C GLY A 146 -13.11 -8.65 15.73
N ALA A 147 -12.31 -9.53 15.14
CA ALA A 147 -12.17 -10.92 15.57
C ALA A 147 -11.40 -11.03 16.90
N PHE A 148 -11.60 -12.16 17.56
CA PHE A 148 -10.88 -12.52 18.80
C PHE A 148 -11.07 -11.54 19.96
N ARG A 149 -12.23 -10.88 20.01
CA ARG A 149 -12.65 -10.10 21.18
C ARG A 149 -13.34 -11.00 22.20
N GLU A 150 -13.05 -10.79 23.47
CA GLU A 150 -13.76 -11.51 24.53
C GLU A 150 -15.19 -10.96 24.63
N PRO A 151 -16.22 -11.82 24.81
CA PRO A 151 -17.57 -11.35 25.06
C PRO A 151 -17.57 -10.44 26.28
N ALA A 152 -18.22 -9.27 26.18
CA ALA A 152 -18.44 -8.41 27.34
C ALA A 152 -19.10 -9.24 28.43
N THR A 153 -18.46 -9.36 29.60
CA THR A 153 -19.05 -10.08 30.72
C THR A 153 -20.35 -9.36 31.08
N PRO A 154 -21.52 -10.02 31.07
CA PRO A 154 -22.76 -9.37 31.47
C PRO A 154 -22.59 -8.86 32.90
N SER A 155 -22.80 -7.55 33.13
CA SER A 155 -22.83 -6.98 34.47
C SER A 155 -23.86 -7.76 35.30
N GLY A 156 -23.42 -8.40 36.38
CA GLY A 156 -24.15 -9.43 37.13
C GLY A 156 -25.41 -8.99 37.89
N GLY A 157 -26.23 -8.10 37.33
CA GLY A 157 -27.50 -7.65 37.92
C GLY A 157 -28.68 -8.60 37.77
N ASP A 158 -28.60 -9.60 36.86
CA ASP A 158 -29.77 -10.39 36.47
C ASP A 158 -29.89 -11.78 37.13
N ARG A 159 -29.05 -12.07 38.14
CA ARG A 159 -29.08 -13.37 38.86
C ARG A 159 -29.95 -13.38 40.13
N ALA A 160 -30.67 -12.29 40.43
CA ALA A 160 -31.45 -12.16 41.67
C ALA A 160 -32.96 -12.47 41.53
N ALA A 161 -33.44 -12.97 40.39
CA ALA A 161 -34.85 -13.26 40.18
C ALA A 161 -35.08 -14.62 39.50
N ARG A 162 -34.85 -15.71 40.24
CA ARG A 162 -35.55 -16.98 39.98
C ARG A 162 -36.04 -17.54 41.32
N PRO A 163 -37.37 -17.63 41.52
CA PRO A 163 -37.98 -18.21 42.72
C PRO A 163 -37.79 -19.72 42.80
#